data_AF-A0A960PBY5-F1
#
_entry.id   AF-A0A960PBY5-F1
#
_cell.length_a   1.000
_cell.length_b   1.000
_cell.length_c   1.000
_cell.angle_alpha   90.00
_cell.angle_beta   90.00
_cell.angle_gamma   90.00
#
_symmetry.space_group_name_H-M   'P 1'
#
loop_
_entity.id
_entity.type
_entity.pdbx_description
1 polymer ?
#
loop_
_entity_poly.entity_id
_entity_poly.type
_entity_poly.pdbx_seq_one_letter_code
_entity_poly.pdbx_strand_id
1 'polypeptide(L)'
;LSLTTSLLFFRWVRDSQSGMWVFRRAILEKIRLDADGMAFSEEIKVEVIKRPDLRFEEIPVMYTSRLGEIKLNPWRDGFQNLAFLFKKRFQF
;
A
#
# COMPACT_ATOMS: atom_id res chain seq x y z
N LEU A 1 8.02 6.58 -0.14
CA LEU A 1 7.24 5.36 0.06
C LEU A 1 6.91 4.67 -1.27
N SER A 2 6.15 5.26 -2.20
CA SER A 2 5.83 4.62 -3.51
C SER A 2 7.04 4.13 -4.30
N LEU A 3 8.11 4.93 -4.38
CA LEU A 3 9.36 4.52 -5.03
C LEU A 3 9.98 3.31 -4.31
N THR A 4 10.03 3.33 -2.98
CA THR A 4 10.54 2.22 -2.17
C THR A 4 9.72 0.95 -2.37
N THR A 5 8.39 1.05 -2.35
CA THR A 5 7.50 -0.07 -2.70
C THR A 5 7.84 -0.60 -4.09
N SER A 6 8.00 0.29 -5.08
CA SER A 6 8.28 -0.10 -6.46
C SER A 6 9.60 -0.87 -6.60
N LEU A 7 10.64 -0.41 -5.89
CA LEU A 7 11.95 -1.06 -5.89
C LEU A 7 11.94 -2.40 -5.15
N LEU A 8 11.31 -2.46 -3.97
CA LEU A 8 11.31 -3.68 -3.14
C LEU A 8 10.52 -4.83 -3.78
N PHE A 9 9.41 -4.51 -4.45
CA PHE A 9 8.50 -5.50 -5.03
C PHE A 9 8.57 -5.58 -6.56
N PHE A 10 9.56 -4.93 -7.17
CA PHE A 10 9.85 -4.97 -8.61
C PHE A 10 8.63 -4.69 -9.51
N ARG A 11 7.74 -3.81 -9.06
CA ARG A 11 6.52 -3.42 -9.77
C ARG A 11 6.31 -1.92 -9.59
N TRP A 12 6.21 -1.17 -10.67
CA TRP A 12 5.94 0.26 -10.58
C TRP A 12 4.58 0.55 -9.92
N VAL A 13 4.60 1.35 -8.86
CA VAL A 13 3.44 1.82 -8.09
C VAL A 13 3.54 3.35 -7.99
N ARG A 14 2.53 4.05 -8.50
CA ARG A 14 2.46 5.52 -8.49
C ARG A 14 2.11 6.05 -7.10
N ASP A 15 1.14 5.43 -6.44
CA ASP A 15 0.68 5.86 -5.13
C ASP A 15 0.50 4.65 -4.20
N SER A 16 1.52 4.34 -3.40
CA SER A 16 1.44 3.26 -2.41
C SER A 16 0.52 3.60 -1.24
N GLN A 17 0.29 4.88 -0.96
CA GLN A 17 -0.42 5.35 0.23
C GLN A 17 -1.91 5.62 0.01
N SER A 18 -2.39 5.64 -1.24
CA SER A 18 -3.82 5.79 -1.54
C SER A 18 -4.64 4.76 -0.75
N GLY A 19 -5.62 5.28 0.00
CA GLY A 19 -6.66 4.53 0.73
C GLY A 19 -7.87 4.15 -0.12
N MET A 20 -7.86 4.44 -1.43
CA MET A 20 -8.96 4.18 -2.34
C MET A 20 -8.68 2.92 -3.15
N TRP A 21 -9.50 1.88 -2.94
CA TRP A 21 -9.36 0.61 -3.63
C TRP A 21 -10.72 0.07 -4.06
N VAL A 22 -10.73 -0.64 -5.17
CA VAL A 22 -11.86 -1.45 -5.61
C VAL A 22 -11.31 -2.81 -6.00
N PHE A 23 -11.82 -3.87 -5.37
CA PHE A 23 -11.38 -5.23 -5.64
C PHE A 23 -12.52 -6.22 -5.35
N ARG A 24 -12.43 -7.42 -5.94
CA ARG A 24 -13.39 -8.49 -5.67
C ARG A 24 -13.13 -9.08 -4.30
N ARG A 25 -14.18 -9.31 -3.50
CA ARG A 25 -14.07 -9.90 -2.15
C ARG A 25 -13.23 -11.18 -2.10
N ALA A 26 -13.32 -12.04 -3.12
CA ALA A 26 -12.56 -13.28 -3.24
C ALA A 26 -11.02 -13.09 -3.20
N ILE A 27 -10.51 -11.87 -3.42
CA ILE A 27 -9.08 -11.57 -3.28
C ILE A 27 -8.65 -11.67 -1.81
N LEU A 28 -9.52 -11.35 -0.84
CA LEU A 28 -9.19 -11.39 0.59
C LEU A 28 -8.87 -12.80 1.07
N GLU A 29 -9.40 -13.83 0.43
CA GLU A 29 -9.10 -15.24 0.74
C GLU A 29 -7.71 -15.67 0.23
N LYS A 30 -7.12 -14.87 -0.68
CA LYS A 30 -5.84 -15.17 -1.33
C LYS A 30 -4.66 -14.39 -0.75
N ILE A 31 -4.92 -13.34 0.02
CA ILE A 31 -3.88 -12.46 0.56
C ILE A 31 -3.88 -12.49 2.09
N ARG A 32 -2.72 -12.21 2.70
CA ARG A 32 -2.61 -12.15 4.17
C ARG A 32 -2.31 -10.73 4.60
N LEU A 33 -3.26 -10.14 5.34
CA LEU A 33 -3.18 -8.78 5.85
C LEU A 33 -2.98 -8.86 7.36
N ASP A 34 -1.93 -8.21 7.87
CA ASP A 34 -1.55 -8.19 9.28
C ASP A 34 -1.45 -6.74 9.84
N ALA A 35 -1.55 -5.70 9.01
CA ALA A 35 -1.37 -4.31 9.43
C ALA A 35 -2.67 -3.65 9.91
N ASP A 36 -2.70 -3.19 11.17
CA ASP A 36 -3.87 -2.53 11.78
C ASP A 36 -3.85 -0.99 11.70
N GLY A 37 -3.13 -0.39 10.75
CA GLY A 37 -2.93 1.05 10.69
C GLY A 37 -2.53 1.62 9.33
N MET A 38 -1.79 2.72 9.32
CA MET A 38 -1.36 3.43 8.09
C MET A 38 -0.63 2.54 7.07
N ALA A 39 0.06 1.50 7.54
CA ALA A 39 0.77 0.55 6.70
C ALA A 39 -0.16 -0.35 5.85
N PHE A 40 -1.44 -0.49 6.25
CA PHE A 40 -2.41 -1.33 5.55
C PHE A 40 -2.57 -0.96 4.08
N SER A 41 -2.52 0.35 3.78
CA SER A 41 -2.64 0.85 2.41
C SER A 41 -1.56 0.32 1.47
N GLU A 42 -0.36 0.10 1.99
CA GLU A 42 0.73 -0.48 1.22
C GLU A 42 0.68 -2.00 1.24
N GLU A 43 0.33 -2.59 2.39
CA GLU A 43 0.23 -4.04 2.56
C GLU A 43 -0.70 -4.68 1.54
N ILE A 44 -1.92 -4.16 1.41
CA ILE A 44 -2.92 -4.73 0.52
C ILE A 44 -2.43 -4.75 -0.94
N LYS A 45 -1.72 -3.70 -1.36
CA LYS A 45 -1.15 -3.61 -2.71
C LYS A 45 0.00 -4.59 -2.88
N VAL A 46 0.91 -4.64 -1.91
CA VAL A 46 2.07 -5.54 -1.91
C VAL A 46 1.63 -7.00 -1.97
N GLU A 47 0.66 -7.40 -1.16
CA GLU A 47 0.19 -8.78 -1.12
C GLU A 47 -0.49 -9.20 -2.44
N VAL A 48 -1.20 -8.27 -3.09
CA VAL A 48 -1.73 -8.51 -4.44
C VAL A 48 -0.60 -8.59 -5.48
N ILE A 49 0.38 -7.69 -5.44
CA ILE A 49 1.53 -7.67 -6.37
C ILE A 49 2.37 -8.94 -6.25
N LYS A 50 2.51 -9.51 -5.05
CA LYS A 50 3.23 -10.78 -4.80
C LYS A 50 2.50 -12.01 -5.34
N ARG A 51 1.23 -11.90 -5.72
CA ARG A 51 0.41 -13.01 -6.23
C ARG A 51 0.33 -12.97 -7.76
N PRO A 52 0.98 -13.91 -8.47
CA PRO A 52 0.98 -13.91 -9.94
C PRO A 52 -0.39 -14.23 -10.56
N ASP A 53 -1.30 -14.84 -9.79
CA ASP A 53 -2.66 -15.15 -10.22
C ASP A 53 -3.65 -13.97 -10.05
N LEU A 54 -3.18 -12.85 -9.49
CA LEU A 54 -3.98 -11.64 -9.29
C LEU A 54 -3.54 -10.52 -10.23
N ARG A 55 -4.46 -9.61 -10.53
CA ARG A 55 -4.19 -8.42 -11.35
C ARG A 55 -4.17 -7.17 -10.46
N PHE A 56 -3.22 -6.29 -10.73
CA PHE A 56 -3.05 -5.01 -10.06
C PHE A 56 -2.90 -3.88 -11.09
N GLU A 57 -3.77 -2.89 -11.00
CA GLU A 57 -3.77 -1.69 -11.83
C GLU A 57 -4.07 -0.43 -11.00
N GLU A 58 -3.50 0.70 -11.42
CA GLU A 58 -3.72 2.00 -10.80
C GLU A 58 -4.47 2.91 -11.77
N ILE A 59 -5.65 3.36 -11.37
CA ILE A 59 -6.44 4.34 -12.12
C ILE A 59 -6.19 5.72 -11.50
N PRO A 60 -5.68 6.71 -12.27
CA PRO A 60 -5.49 8.06 -11.77
C PRO A 60 -6.80 8.68 -11.32
N VAL A 61 -6.80 9.29 -10.13
CA VAL A 61 -7.94 10.04 -9.59
C VAL A 61 -7.47 11.47 -9.32
N MET A 62 -8.29 12.44 -9.69
CA MET A 62 -8.05 13.84 -9.37
C MET A 62 -8.25 14.06 -7.86
N TYR A 63 -7.19 14.41 -7.15
CA TYR A 63 -7.29 14.81 -5.76
C TYR A 63 -7.77 16.26 -5.67
N THR A 64 -8.82 16.49 -4.91
CA THR A 64 -9.24 17.83 -4.50
C THR A 64 -8.63 18.19 -3.16
N SER A 65 -8.35 19.48 -2.95
CA SER A 65 -7.88 19.98 -1.65
C SER A 65 -8.86 19.56 -0.55
N ARG A 66 -8.33 18.99 0.53
CA ARG A 66 -9.13 18.65 1.70
C ARG A 66 -9.40 19.91 2.51
N LEU A 67 -10.65 20.11 2.92
CA LEU A 67 -11.02 21.09 3.95
C LEU A 67 -10.81 20.43 5.33
N GLY A 68 -9.81 20.88 6.08
CA GLY A 68 -9.54 20.42 7.44
C GLY A 68 -8.05 20.28 7.79
N GLU A 69 -7.76 20.03 9.06
CA GLU A 69 -6.41 19.88 9.57
C GLU A 69 -5.83 18.48 9.29
N ILE A 70 -4.52 18.42 9.10
CA ILE A 70 -3.78 17.17 8.92
C ILE A 70 -3.80 16.40 10.24
N LYS A 71 -4.41 15.21 10.24
CA LYS A 71 -4.47 14.31 11.41
C LYS A 71 -3.28 13.34 11.53
N LEU A 72 -2.38 13.35 10.55
CA LEU A 72 -1.26 12.41 10.44
C LEU A 72 0.06 13.08 10.83
N ASN A 73 1.01 12.30 11.36
CA ASN A 73 2.37 12.76 11.62
C ASN A 73 3.28 12.26 10.49
N PRO A 74 3.60 13.09 9.48
CA PRO A 74 4.21 12.62 8.24
C PRO A 74 5.54 11.90 8.43
N TRP A 75 6.34 12.35 9.41
CA TRP A 75 7.65 11.78 9.68
C TRP A 75 7.53 10.44 10.42
N ARG A 76 6.80 10.41 11.53
CA ARG A 76 6.63 9.19 12.31
C ARG A 76 5.96 8.09 11.48
N ASP A 77 4.86 8.43 10.81
CA ASP A 77 4.09 7.49 9.98
C ASP A 77 4.93 7.06 8.77
N GLY A 78 5.70 7.99 8.19
CA GLY A 78 6.61 7.71 7.08
C GLY A 78 7.69 6.68 7.44
N PHE A 79 8.36 6.83 8.59
CA PHE A 79 9.37 5.87 9.04
C PHE A 79 8.76 4.51 9.41
N GLN A 80 7.60 4.49 10.04
CA GLN A 80 6.89 3.25 10.37
C GLN A 80 6.49 2.47 9.10
N ASN A 81 5.94 3.15 8.10
CA ASN A 81 5.59 2.56 6.82
C ASN A 81 6.83 2.04 6.07
N LEU A 82 7.92 2.81 6.08
CA LEU A 82 9.19 2.38 5.48
C LEU A 82 9.70 1.08 6.12
N ALA A 83 9.80 1.04 7.45
CA ALA A 83 10.22 -0.14 8.19
C ALA A 83 9.27 -1.34 7.92
N PHE A 84 7.97 -1.08 7.82
CA PHE A 84 6.98 -2.10 7.47
C PHE A 84 7.21 -2.69 6.08
N LEU A 85 7.48 -1.88 5.06
CA LEU A 85 7.78 -2.37 3.69
C LEU A 85 9.00 -3.29 3.68
N PHE A 86 10.08 -2.91 4.38
CA PHE A 86 11.26 -3.76 4.51
C PHE A 86 10.94 -5.06 5.24
N LYS A 87 10.21 -5.00 6.36
CA LYS A 87 9.74 -6.18 7.08
C LYS A 87 8.94 -7.10 6.16
N LYS A 88 7.95 -6.61 5.42
CA LYS A 88 7.13 -7.42 4.50
C LYS A 88 7.90 -7.99 3.30
N ARG A 89 9.00 -7.37 2.88
CA ARG A 89 9.84 -7.90 1.81
C ARG A 89 10.68 -9.11 2.24
N PHE A 90 11.13 -9.11 3.48
CA PHE A 90 12.07 -10.10 4.02
C PHE A 90 11.45 -11.11 4.98
N GLN A 91 10.25 -10.85 5.48
CA GLN A 91 9.47 -11.82 6.22
C GLN A 91 8.79 -12.79 5.22
N PHE A 92 9.18 -14.07 5.29
CA PHE A 92 8.56 -15.17 4.56
C PHE A 92 7.28 -15.63 5.25
#